data_AF-A0A6P7EYF4-F1
#
_entry.id   AF-A0A6P7EYF4-F1
#
_cell.length_a   1.000
_cell.length_b   1.000
_cell.length_c   1.000
_cell.angle_alpha   90.00
_cell.angle_beta   90.00
_cell.angle_gamma   90.00
#
_symmetry.space_group_name_H-M   'P 1'
#
loop_
_entity.id
_entity.type
_entity.pdbx_description
1 polymer ?
#
loop_
_entity_poly.entity_id
_entity_poly.type
_entity_poly.pdbx_seq_one_letter_code
_entity_poly.pdbx_strand_id
1 'polypeptide(L)'
;MAGYKKAYTIDEDNKCLQLITATKSYYYLRGRAVWQDLVTLGHFDECRTWMSLQNRFEKSILPNIMKRCYSISELEKQKIVLAWWQTGQDYDSDSDSDEDDSD
;
A
#
# COMPACT_ATOMS: atom_id res chain seq x y z
N MET A 1 -1.21 -7.04 -29.18
CA MET A 1 -1.83 -5.83 -28.60
C MET A 1 -1.06 -5.48 -27.34
N ALA A 2 -0.39 -4.34 -27.29
CA ALA A 2 0.29 -3.89 -26.07
C ALA A 2 -0.80 -3.62 -25.02
N GLY A 3 -0.91 -4.48 -24.01
CA GLY A 3 -1.81 -4.26 -22.90
C GLY A 3 -1.36 -3.01 -22.14
N TYR A 4 -1.94 -1.86 -22.46
CA TYR A 4 -1.67 -0.62 -21.76
C TYR A 4 -2.15 -0.77 -20.32
N LYS A 5 -1.24 -1.12 -19.40
CA LYS A 5 -1.52 -1.05 -17.97
C LYS A 5 -1.96 0.37 -17.67
N LYS A 6 -3.22 0.54 -17.26
CA LYS A 6 -3.80 1.85 -16.97
C LYS A 6 -2.91 2.55 -15.94
N ALA A 7 -2.39 3.70 -16.35
CA ALA A 7 -1.62 4.54 -15.46
C ALA A 7 -2.46 4.85 -14.22
N TYR A 8 -1.73 5.02 -13.15
CA TYR A 8 -2.18 4.82 -11.80
C TYR A 8 -2.31 6.27 -11.30
N THR A 9 -3.55 6.71 -11.13
CA THR A 9 -3.84 8.16 -11.03
C THR A 9 -3.83 8.62 -9.58
N ILE A 10 -3.56 9.91 -9.37
CA ILE A 10 -3.60 10.54 -8.03
C ILE A 10 -5.00 10.40 -7.42
N ASP A 11 -6.05 10.38 -8.24
CA ASP A 11 -7.43 10.16 -7.81
C ASP A 11 -7.62 8.78 -7.19
N GLU A 12 -7.05 7.74 -7.80
CA GLU A 12 -7.08 6.37 -7.25
C GLU A 12 -6.26 6.26 -5.96
N ASP A 13 -5.12 6.94 -5.89
CA ASP A 13 -4.32 6.98 -4.66
C ASP A 13 -5.09 7.68 -3.53
N ASN A 14 -5.76 8.79 -3.83
CA ASN A 14 -6.63 9.48 -2.88
C ASN A 14 -7.79 8.58 -2.42
N LYS A 15 -8.44 7.85 -3.33
CA LYS A 15 -9.49 6.87 -2.98
C LYS A 15 -8.95 5.79 -2.05
N CYS A 16 -7.78 5.24 -2.35
CA CYS A 16 -7.13 4.26 -1.49
C CYS A 16 -6.91 4.80 -0.07
N LEU A 17 -6.38 6.02 0.03
CA LEU A 17 -6.15 6.69 1.31
C LEU A 17 -7.46 7.00 2.04
N GLN A 18 -8.50 7.41 1.32
CA GLN A 18 -9.84 7.66 1.87
C GLN A 18 -10.48 6.39 2.42
N LEU A 19 -10.32 5.26 1.75
CA LEU A 19 -10.88 4.00 2.26
C LEU A 19 -10.14 3.53 3.51
N ILE A 20 -8.81 3.59 3.50
CA ILE A 20 -7.96 3.26 4.66
C ILE A 20 -8.31 4.13 5.88
N THR A 21 -8.57 5.41 5.65
CA THR A 21 -8.98 6.36 6.69
C THR A 21 -10.40 6.14 7.17
N ALA A 22 -11.34 5.86 6.26
CA ALA A 22 -12.71 5.52 6.59
C ALA A 22 -12.81 4.24 7.44
N THR A 23 -12.05 3.20 7.10
CA THR A 23 -12.05 1.92 7.83
C THR A 23 -11.16 1.95 9.08
N LYS A 24 -10.42 3.04 9.29
CA LYS A 24 -9.39 3.19 10.35
C LYS A 24 -8.39 2.03 10.38
N SER A 25 -8.17 1.38 9.24
CA SER A 25 -7.36 0.15 9.14
C SER A 25 -5.86 0.42 9.11
N TYR A 26 -5.39 1.58 9.57
CA TYR A 26 -4.00 2.02 9.53
C TYR A 26 -3.03 1.00 10.17
N TYR A 27 -3.47 0.37 11.25
CA TYR A 27 -2.70 -0.64 11.99
C TYR A 27 -2.66 -2.01 11.29
N TYR A 28 -3.59 -2.26 10.36
CA TYR A 28 -3.73 -3.53 9.65
C TYR A 28 -3.27 -3.43 8.18
N LEU A 29 -2.67 -2.31 7.78
CA LEU A 29 -2.16 -2.09 6.41
C LEU A 29 -1.09 -3.08 5.97
N ARG A 30 -0.40 -3.74 6.89
CA ARG A 30 0.56 -4.80 6.58
C ARG A 30 -0.14 -6.12 6.21
N GLY A 31 -1.39 -6.31 6.64
CA GLY A 31 -2.17 -7.51 6.40
C GLY A 31 -2.90 -7.49 5.06
N ARG A 32 -2.86 -8.60 4.32
CA ARG A 32 -3.54 -8.74 3.02
C ARG A 32 -5.05 -8.56 3.07
N ALA A 33 -5.68 -8.83 4.22
CA ALA A 33 -7.13 -8.79 4.38
C ALA A 33 -7.71 -7.40 4.09
N VAL A 34 -7.06 -6.34 4.59
CA VAL A 34 -7.47 -4.96 4.33
C VAL A 34 -7.44 -4.67 2.82
N TRP A 35 -6.37 -5.07 2.14
CA TRP A 35 -6.25 -4.85 0.69
C TRP A 35 -7.23 -5.67 -0.13
N GLN A 36 -7.55 -6.89 0.31
CA GLN A 36 -8.57 -7.74 -0.31
C GLN A 36 -9.96 -7.13 -0.15
N ASP A 37 -10.30 -6.63 1.03
CA ASP A 37 -11.56 -5.93 1.27
C ASP A 37 -11.65 -4.66 0.43
N LEU A 38 -10.57 -3.88 0.32
CA LEU A 38 -10.51 -2.67 -0.51
C LEU A 38 -10.78 -2.96 -1.99
N VAL A 39 -10.26 -4.07 -2.52
CA VAL A 39 -10.52 -4.49 -3.91
C VAL A 39 -11.94 -5.00 -4.06
N THR A 40 -12.43 -5.76 -3.06
CA THR A 40 -13.79 -6.31 -3.05
C THR A 40 -14.86 -5.22 -2.99
N LEU A 41 -14.56 -4.10 -2.34
CA LEU A 41 -15.42 -2.90 -2.31
C LEU A 41 -15.58 -2.23 -3.68
N GLY A 42 -14.84 -2.65 -4.72
CA GLY A 42 -15.13 -2.31 -6.12
C GLY A 42 -14.82 -0.86 -6.51
N HIS A 43 -14.00 -0.14 -5.73
CA HIS A 43 -13.63 1.25 -6.02
C HIS A 43 -12.46 1.42 -7.00
N PHE A 44 -11.85 0.32 -7.45
CA PHE A 44 -10.73 0.30 -8.37
C PHE A 44 -11.11 -0.43 -9.67
N ASP A 45 -10.51 -0.02 -10.80
CA ASP A 45 -10.72 -0.68 -12.09
C ASP A 45 -10.43 -2.20 -12.00
N GLU A 46 -11.19 -2.99 -12.76
CA GLU A 46 -11.23 -4.47 -12.75
C GLU A 46 -9.86 -5.16 -12.92
N CYS A 47 -8.84 -4.43 -13.40
CA CYS A 47 -7.47 -4.94 -13.55
C CYS A 47 -6.56 -4.71 -12.33
N ARG A 48 -7.08 -4.15 -11.21
CA ARG A 48 -6.26 -3.85 -10.04
C ARG A 48 -6.39 -4.94 -8.98
N THR A 49 -5.30 -5.70 -8.80
CA THR A 49 -5.19 -6.68 -7.73
C THR A 49 -4.75 -6.04 -6.42
N TRP A 50 -5.12 -6.66 -5.29
CA TRP A 50 -4.73 -6.22 -3.95
C TRP A 50 -3.21 -6.09 -3.81
N MET A 51 -2.47 -7.02 -4.42
CA MET A 51 -1.00 -7.02 -4.50
C MET A 51 -0.47 -5.76 -5.21
N SER A 52 -1.09 -5.36 -6.31
CA SER A 52 -0.65 -4.18 -7.07
C SER A 52 -0.93 -2.89 -6.32
N LEU A 53 -2.07 -2.81 -5.62
CA LEU A 53 -2.42 -1.69 -4.76
C LEU A 53 -1.47 -1.58 -3.56
N GLN A 54 -1.20 -2.68 -2.88
CA GLN A 54 -0.28 -2.72 -1.75
C GLN A 54 1.14 -2.29 -2.17
N ASN A 55 1.68 -2.88 -3.25
CA ASN A 55 3.02 -2.53 -3.73
C ASN A 55 3.10 -1.07 -4.20
N ARG A 56 2.02 -0.53 -4.78
CA ARG A 56 1.94 0.89 -5.11
C ARG A 56 1.85 1.77 -3.87
N PHE A 57 1.09 1.36 -2.88
CA PHE A 57 1.00 2.07 -1.62
C PHE A 57 2.37 2.17 -0.96
N GLU A 58 3.08 1.05 -0.84
CA GLU A 58 4.40 1.01 -0.21
C GLU A 58 5.47 1.79 -0.99
N LYS A 59 5.57 1.59 -2.30
CA LYS A 59 6.65 2.19 -3.10
C LYS A 59 6.38 3.61 -3.57
N SER A 60 5.11 3.98 -3.74
CA SER A 60 4.73 5.30 -4.28
C SER A 60 3.97 6.13 -3.27
N ILE A 61 2.92 5.60 -2.62
CA ILE A 61 2.06 6.42 -1.76
C ILE A 61 2.78 6.76 -0.46
N LEU A 62 3.30 5.78 0.27
CA LEU A 62 3.95 5.92 1.56
C LEU A 62 5.10 6.95 1.57
N PRO A 63 6.12 6.88 0.69
CA PRO A 63 7.18 7.88 0.66
C PRO A 63 6.69 9.26 0.19
N ASN A 64 5.61 9.30 -0.61
CA ASN A 64 5.05 10.55 -1.10
C ASN A 64 3.90 11.08 -0.24
N ILE A 65 3.42 10.36 0.78
CA ILE A 65 2.14 10.64 1.46
C ILE A 65 2.14 12.03 2.11
N MET A 66 3.32 12.49 2.52
CA MET A 66 3.59 13.82 3.07
C MET A 66 3.51 14.95 2.03
N LYS A 67 3.38 14.65 0.73
CA LYS A 67 3.15 15.65 -0.30
C LYS A 67 1.77 16.29 -0.17
N ARG A 68 1.68 17.56 -0.55
CA ARG A 68 0.41 18.33 -0.61
C ARG A 68 -0.56 17.87 -1.71
N CYS A 69 -0.14 16.94 -2.58
CA CYS A 69 -0.98 16.42 -3.66
C CYS A 69 -2.12 15.51 -3.16
N TYR A 70 -2.01 14.98 -1.95
CA TYR A 70 -3.03 14.10 -1.37
C TYR A 70 -4.05 14.89 -0.56
N SER A 71 -5.34 14.61 -0.80
CA SER A 71 -6.48 15.30 -0.21
C SER A 71 -6.77 14.92 1.25
N ILE A 72 -6.05 13.95 1.82
CA ILE A 72 -6.18 13.54 3.22
C ILE A 72 -5.49 14.54 4.17
N SER A 73 -5.98 14.62 5.41
CA SER A 73 -5.45 15.51 6.44
C SER A 73 -4.04 15.11 6.87
N GLU A 74 -3.18 16.08 7.20
CA GLU A 74 -1.82 15.83 7.73
C GLU A 74 -1.82 14.91 8.94
N LEU A 75 -2.84 15.02 9.79
CA LEU A 75 -3.00 14.19 10.98
C LEU A 75 -3.18 12.71 10.61
N GLU A 76 -3.92 12.42 9.52
CA GLU A 76 -4.11 11.06 9.03
C GLU A 76 -2.87 10.53 8.33
N LYS A 77 -2.19 11.37 7.55
CA LYS A 77 -0.89 11.06 6.94
C LYS A 77 0.11 10.61 8.00
N GLN A 78 0.22 11.36 9.09
CA GLN A 78 1.10 11.03 10.21
C GLN A 78 0.71 9.71 10.89
N LYS A 79 -0.58 9.48 11.14
CA LYS A 79 -1.05 8.22 11.74
C LYS A 79 -0.71 7.00 10.88
N ILE A 80 -0.92 7.09 9.57
CA ILE A 80 -0.59 6.02 8.61
C ILE A 80 0.91 5.71 8.65
N VAL A 81 1.73 6.76 8.59
CA VAL A 81 3.19 6.61 8.63
C VAL A 81 3.62 6.01 9.97
N LEU A 82 3.18 6.57 11.10
CA LEU A 82 3.50 6.05 12.43
C LEU A 82 3.10 4.58 12.61
N ALA A 83 1.89 4.20 12.18
CA ALA A 83 1.43 2.82 12.25
C ALA A 83 2.34 1.90 11.41
N TRP A 84 2.73 2.34 10.21
CA TRP A 84 3.64 1.59 9.34
C TRP A 84 5.02 1.38 9.98
N TRP A 85 5.62 2.42 10.57
CA TRP A 85 6.90 2.32 11.28
C TRP A 85 6.81 1.43 12.52
N GLN A 86 5.71 1.51 13.28
CA GLN A 86 5.52 0.66 14.47
C GLN A 86 5.40 -0.83 14.12
N THR A 87 4.77 -1.15 12.99
CA THR A 87 4.62 -2.55 12.54
C THR A 87 5.83 -3.10 11.77
N GLY A 88 6.86 -2.28 11.53
CA GLY A 88 8.03 -2.64 10.71
C GLY A 88 9.14 -3.41 11.44
N GLN A 89 9.03 -3.64 12.76
CA GLN A 89 10.14 -4.20 13.55
C GLN A 89 10.21 -5.75 13.57
N ASP A 90 9.27 -6.45 12.93
CA ASP A 90 9.13 -7.92 13.02
C ASP A 90 9.27 -8.67 11.68
N TYR A 91 9.70 -8.03 10.58
CA TYR A 91 9.80 -8.70 9.26
C TYR A 91 11.17 -8.62 8.58
N ASP A 92 12.23 -8.23 9.29
CA ASP A 92 13.60 -8.21 8.75
C ASP A 92 14.48 -9.23 9.50
N SER A 93 14.11 -10.50 9.39
CA SER A 93 14.97 -11.66 9.61
C SER A 93 14.41 -12.85 8.86
N ASP A 94 14.55 -12.82 7.54
CA ASP A 94 14.84 -14.04 6.80
C ASP A 94 16.01 -13.68 5.90
N SER A 95 17.20 -13.80 6.50
CA SER A 95 18.47 -13.82 5.82
C SER A 95 18.49 -15.11 5.01
N ASP A 96 18.02 -15.05 3.77
CA ASP A 96 18.23 -16.12 2.81
C ASP A 96 19.71 -16.12 2.42
N SER A 97 20.51 -16.71 3.30
CA SER A 97 21.88 -17.11 3.04
C SER A 97 21.81 -18.43 2.27
N ASP A 98 21.55 -18.35 0.97
CA ASP A 98 21.78 -19.49 0.07
C ASP A 98 23.29 -19.81 0.11
N GLU A 99 23.63 -20.92 0.75
CA GLU A 99 24.96 -21.53 0.73
C GLU A 99 25.27 -21.98 -0.70
N ASP A 100 26.32 -21.40 -1.30
CA ASP A 100 26.90 -21.79 -2.59
C ASP A 100 27.56 -23.18 -2.46
N ASP A 101 26.82 -24.22 -2.84
CA ASP A 101 27.30 -25.59 -2.91
C ASP A 101 28.17 -25.79 -4.17
N SER A 102 29.40 -26.24 -3.92
CA SER A 102 30.47 -26.44 -4.89
C SER A 102 30.26 -27.68 -5.79
N ASP A 103 30.62 -27.58 -7.08
CA ASP A 103 31.30 -28.66 -7.83
C ASP A 103 32.19 -28.09 -8.96
#